data_AF-A0A958H1S6-F1
#
_entry.id   AF-A0A958H1S6-F1
#
_cell.length_a   1.000
_cell.length_b   1.000
_cell.length_c   1.000
_cell.angle_alpha   90.00
_cell.angle_beta   90.00
_cell.angle_gamma   90.00
#
_symmetry.space_group_name_H-M   'P 1'
#
loop_
_entity.id
_entity.type
_entity.pdbx_description
1 polymer ?
#
loop_
_entity_poly.entity_id
_entity_poly.type
_entity_poly.pdbx_seq_one_letter_code
_entity_poly.pdbx_strand_id
1 'polypeptide(L)'
;SQASRSLLTELFNTISYQTTFYFTWDETIQFFARQFGVPHHLWLTLATIIGASLGLILLAAGRRDGQPTPPTSTSISNPISSDPNRHSSFSILHSPFFTAFNLFLWLTFGLVILEMIIFLEPFRRNPRYLVMYLPLFYLIAAYAIFNFVVLLQKAAFPILRTTHYALGTAYQLSATIIILILFTLLNLSDLRLALVTPEPAYEDAFAQVYADWQPGDILLTMNTPAAGLYLGQADGFTIQNDAEQFLLNTGTEPVDRWLGAPWIHSAAEFNALLNANPRTWFVTDTIRQPVYFRGDWQAILNTQMDPIWAGDNALVYRTRSDRTPLPTSPDKLVNVDLDHSIELVGFSLNPPQAETDGSKLAITLFWQTLAPLAADYTTFLHLRTSNGVTVAQRDSQPLDGTYPTSQWQPHETIIDPLTLALPEDLPAGSYQLYTGLYRLDTLARLPVTNDTSGENAVLLGEITLP
;
A
#
# COMPACT_ATOMS: atom_id res chain seq x y z
N SER A 1 12.25 33.08 31.96
CA SER A 1 13.58 32.93 32.58
C SER A 1 14.43 32.03 31.70
N GLN A 2 15.74 31.96 31.90
CA GLN A 2 16.61 31.03 31.14
C GLN A 2 16.15 29.56 31.29
N ALA A 3 15.41 29.25 32.37
CA ALA A 3 14.78 27.97 32.64
C ALA A 3 13.52 27.66 31.78
N SER A 4 12.81 28.65 31.24
CA SER A 4 11.64 28.40 30.38
C SER A 4 12.00 28.16 28.90
N ARG A 5 13.23 28.51 28.49
CA ARG A 5 13.76 28.21 27.16
C ARG A 5 14.49 26.85 27.10
N SER A 6 14.96 26.28 28.21
CA SER A 6 15.59 24.95 28.19
C SER A 6 14.56 23.81 28.20
N LEU A 7 13.43 23.96 28.90
CA LEU A 7 12.43 22.90 29.05
C LEU A 7 11.66 22.59 27.75
N LEU A 8 11.37 23.62 26.94
CA LEU A 8 10.69 23.45 25.64
C LEU A 8 11.61 22.85 24.57
N THR A 9 12.92 23.10 24.66
CA THR A 9 13.92 22.50 23.77
C THR A 9 14.22 21.04 24.14
N GLU A 10 14.22 20.69 25.43
CA GLU A 10 14.35 19.28 25.88
C GLU A 10 13.11 18.45 25.53
N LEU A 11 11.90 19.01 25.66
CA LEU A 11 10.65 18.30 25.32
C LEU A 11 10.54 18.03 23.81
N PHE A 12 10.94 19.00 22.97
CA PHE A 12 10.97 18.83 21.51
C PHE A 12 12.07 17.86 21.06
N ASN A 13 13.26 17.91 21.65
CA ASN A 13 14.32 16.95 21.33
C ASN A 13 13.96 15.52 21.73
N THR A 14 13.18 15.33 22.81
CA THR A 14 12.70 14.01 23.25
C THR A 14 11.62 13.44 22.33
N ILE A 15 10.74 14.29 21.77
CA ILE A 15 9.70 13.88 20.82
C ILE A 15 10.31 13.63 19.42
N SER A 16 11.26 14.46 18.98
CA SER A 16 12.00 14.27 17.73
C SER A 16 12.92 13.03 17.75
N TYR A 17 13.42 12.63 18.92
CA TYR A 17 14.23 11.41 19.07
C TYR A 17 13.40 10.11 18.97
N GLN A 18 12.08 10.16 19.20
CA GLN A 18 11.23 8.96 19.19
C GLN A 18 10.47 8.71 17.87
N THR A 19 10.38 9.69 16.96
CA THR A 19 9.60 9.54 15.72
C THR A 19 10.40 9.65 14.43
N THR A 20 11.69 9.93 14.51
CA THR A 20 12.68 9.91 13.41
C THR A 20 12.18 10.44 12.06
N PHE A 21 11.42 11.52 12.08
CA PHE A 21 11.09 12.30 10.88
C PHE A 21 11.71 13.68 11.04
N TYR A 22 12.82 13.91 10.33
CA TYR A 22 13.33 15.26 10.11
C TYR A 22 12.47 15.90 9.03
N PHE A 23 11.41 16.59 9.43
CA PHE A 23 10.73 17.51 8.54
C PHE A 23 10.97 18.93 9.01
N THR A 24 11.51 19.74 8.11
CA THR A 24 11.47 21.19 8.26
C THR A 24 10.04 21.69 8.06
N TRP A 25 9.74 22.90 8.56
CA TRP A 25 8.40 23.46 8.51
C TRP A 25 7.87 23.61 7.08
N ASP A 26 8.77 23.84 6.12
CA ASP A 26 8.45 23.91 4.69
C ASP A 26 8.06 22.53 4.09
N GLU A 27 8.69 21.44 4.51
CA GLU A 27 8.42 20.09 3.96
C GLU A 27 7.08 19.52 4.43
N THR A 28 6.70 19.81 5.67
CA THR A 28 5.40 19.40 6.23
C THR A 28 4.25 20.06 5.46
N ILE A 29 4.39 21.36 5.18
CA ILE A 29 3.37 22.15 4.48
C ILE A 29 3.30 21.73 2.99
N GLN A 30 4.43 21.40 2.36
CA GLN A 30 4.45 20.85 1.00
C GLN A 30 3.88 19.44 0.91
N PHE A 31 4.02 18.62 1.95
CA PHE A 31 3.42 17.28 2.03
C PHE A 31 1.88 17.37 2.02
N PHE A 32 1.30 18.24 2.86
CA PHE A 32 -0.15 18.46 2.87
C PHE A 32 -0.65 19.13 1.57
N ALA A 33 0.10 20.06 1.00
CA ALA A 33 -0.24 20.66 -0.30
C ALA A 33 -0.23 19.63 -1.45
N ARG A 34 0.69 18.66 -1.43
CA ARG A 34 0.79 17.56 -2.42
C ARG A 34 -0.30 16.51 -2.26
N GLN A 35 -0.67 16.14 -1.03
CA GLN A 35 -1.70 15.13 -0.78
C GLN A 35 -3.12 15.63 -1.09
N PHE A 36 -3.36 16.95 -1.06
CA PHE A 36 -4.71 17.52 -1.18
C PHE A 36 -4.86 18.57 -2.30
N GLY A 37 -3.81 18.90 -3.06
CA GLY A 37 -3.88 19.69 -4.30
C GLY A 37 -4.14 21.20 -4.15
N VAL A 38 -3.84 21.82 -3.01
CA VAL A 38 -4.18 23.24 -2.71
C VAL A 38 -2.93 24.06 -2.31
N PRO A 39 -2.78 25.34 -2.75
CA PRO A 39 -1.61 26.18 -2.42
C PRO A 39 -1.41 26.44 -0.92
N HIS A 40 -0.17 26.30 -0.45
CA HIS A 40 0.29 26.33 0.94
C HIS A 40 -0.18 27.52 1.82
N HIS A 41 -0.29 28.72 1.26
CA HIS A 41 -0.67 29.91 2.01
C HIS A 41 -2.18 29.97 2.32
N LEU A 42 -3.03 29.30 1.53
CA LEU A 42 -4.47 29.29 1.74
C LEU A 42 -4.87 28.47 2.97
N TRP A 43 -4.19 27.35 3.23
CA TRP A 43 -4.47 26.48 4.39
C TRP A 43 -4.13 27.13 5.73
N LEU A 44 -2.95 27.73 5.85
CA LEU A 44 -2.54 28.47 7.05
C LEU A 44 -3.45 29.68 7.29
N THR A 45 -3.86 30.37 6.23
CA THR A 45 -4.74 31.52 6.33
C THR A 45 -6.15 31.10 6.77
N LEU A 46 -6.71 30.02 6.23
CA LEU A 46 -8.01 29.48 6.63
C LEU A 46 -8.03 29.03 8.09
N ALA A 47 -7.05 28.23 8.51
CA ALA A 47 -6.97 27.75 9.90
C ALA A 47 -6.79 28.90 10.90
N THR A 48 -5.96 29.89 10.55
CA THR A 48 -5.71 31.06 11.40
C THR A 48 -6.92 31.99 11.46
N ILE A 49 -7.61 32.25 10.34
CA ILE A 49 -8.82 33.07 10.32
C ILE A 49 -9.95 32.40 11.11
N ILE A 50 -10.15 31.10 10.94
CA ILE A 50 -11.18 30.34 11.66
C ILE A 50 -10.89 30.36 13.17
N GLY A 51 -9.65 30.04 13.56
CA GLY A 51 -9.23 30.03 14.97
C GLY A 51 -9.30 31.41 15.64
N ALA A 52 -8.85 32.47 14.95
CA ALA A 52 -8.91 33.83 15.47
C ALA A 52 -10.36 34.35 15.57
N SER A 53 -11.21 34.04 14.60
CA SER A 53 -12.63 34.44 14.61
C SER A 53 -13.40 33.78 15.75
N LEU A 54 -13.18 32.48 15.97
CA LEU A 54 -13.75 31.74 17.10
C LEU A 54 -13.26 32.27 18.44
N GLY A 55 -11.96 32.53 18.58
CA GLY A 55 -11.38 33.11 19.79
C GLY A 55 -11.95 34.49 20.13
N LEU A 56 -12.13 35.35 19.13
CA LEU A 56 -12.70 36.70 19.31
C LEU A 56 -14.18 36.67 19.69
N ILE A 57 -14.98 35.80 19.08
CA ILE A 57 -16.40 35.63 19.41
C ILE A 57 -16.56 35.17 20.86
N LEU A 58 -15.73 34.23 21.31
CA LEU A 58 -15.77 33.70 22.68
C LEU A 58 -15.29 34.73 23.72
N LEU A 59 -14.25 35.51 23.40
CA LEU A 59 -13.78 36.61 24.25
C LEU A 59 -14.79 37.75 24.38
N ALA A 60 -15.50 38.07 23.29
CA ALA A 60 -16.54 39.09 23.29
C ALA A 60 -17.77 38.65 24.09
N ALA A 61 -18.15 37.37 24.00
CA ALA A 61 -19.22 36.79 24.80
C ALA A 61 -18.88 36.78 26.30
N GLY A 62 -17.64 36.47 26.68
CA GLY A 62 -17.22 36.39 28.08
C GLY A 62 -17.04 37.72 28.83
N ARG A 63 -16.94 38.86 28.13
CA ARG A 63 -16.72 40.18 28.76
C ARG A 63 -17.99 40.94 29.15
N ARG A 64 -19.17 40.54 28.67
CA ARG A 64 -20.41 41.29 28.93
C ARG A 64 -21.02 41.05 30.32
N ASP A 65 -20.62 40.01 31.03
CA ASP A 65 -21.22 39.63 32.32
C ASP A 65 -20.52 40.23 33.56
N GLY A 66 -19.56 41.17 33.40
CA GLY A 66 -18.59 41.50 34.46
C GLY A 66 -18.32 42.98 34.77
N GLN A 67 -19.21 43.94 34.49
CA GLN A 67 -19.02 45.34 34.89
C GLN A 67 -20.00 45.76 36.01
N PRO A 68 -19.52 46.00 37.25
CA PRO A 68 -20.33 46.61 38.30
C PRO A 68 -20.40 48.13 38.13
N THR A 69 -21.59 48.71 38.28
CA THR A 69 -21.85 50.15 38.31
C THR A 69 -21.15 50.82 39.51
N PRO A 70 -20.59 52.04 39.39
CA PRO A 70 -19.83 52.66 40.46
C PRO A 70 -20.75 53.34 41.49
N PRO A 71 -20.47 53.25 42.81
CA PRO A 71 -21.13 54.09 43.80
C PRO A 71 -20.44 55.46 43.94
N THR A 72 -21.27 56.47 44.15
CA THR A 72 -20.95 57.87 44.39
C THR A 72 -20.39 58.12 45.80
N SER A 73 -19.60 59.19 45.92
CA SER A 73 -18.90 59.75 47.10
C SER A 73 -19.51 59.54 48.50
N THR A 74 -18.68 59.18 49.50
CA THR A 74 -18.47 59.90 50.80
C THR A 74 -17.47 59.16 51.71
N SER A 75 -16.93 59.89 52.68
CA SER A 75 -15.73 59.63 53.49
C SER A 75 -15.92 58.74 54.75
N ILE A 76 -14.78 58.29 55.30
CA ILE A 76 -14.43 58.01 56.73
C ILE A 76 -14.32 56.52 57.18
N SER A 77 -13.16 56.24 57.78
CA SER A 77 -12.76 55.26 58.83
C SER A 77 -12.71 53.74 58.58
N ASN A 78 -11.48 53.19 58.66
CA ASN A 78 -10.95 51.98 59.37
C ASN A 78 -11.87 50.79 59.75
N PRO A 79 -11.32 49.58 60.06
CA PRO A 79 -10.02 48.98 59.77
C PRO A 79 -10.13 47.53 59.19
N ILE A 80 -8.96 46.96 58.90
CA ILE A 80 -8.70 45.56 58.54
C ILE A 80 -9.46 44.58 59.47
N SER A 81 -10.39 43.79 58.92
CA SER A 81 -10.84 42.54 59.53
C SER A 81 -10.22 41.36 58.77
N SER A 82 -9.28 40.67 59.42
CA SER A 82 -8.77 39.37 58.98
C SER A 82 -9.85 38.30 59.23
N ASP A 83 -10.61 37.98 58.19
CA ASP A 83 -11.39 36.74 58.15
C ASP A 83 -10.47 35.61 57.64
N PRO A 84 -10.06 34.64 58.48
CA PRO A 84 -9.17 33.55 58.07
C PRO A 84 -9.87 32.48 57.23
N ASN A 85 -11.19 32.55 57.03
CA ASN A 85 -11.98 31.49 56.41
C ASN A 85 -12.34 31.72 54.93
N ARG A 86 -11.78 32.74 54.28
CA ARG A 86 -11.95 32.92 52.83
C ARG A 86 -10.98 32.04 52.04
N HIS A 87 -11.12 30.72 52.17
CA HIS A 87 -10.59 29.82 51.14
C HIS A 87 -11.38 30.08 49.86
N SER A 88 -10.82 30.88 48.95
CA SER A 88 -11.26 30.91 47.56
C SER A 88 -11.01 29.54 46.98
N SER A 89 -12.04 28.69 47.00
CA SER A 89 -12.06 27.43 46.26
C SER A 89 -12.04 27.76 44.77
N PHE A 90 -10.85 28.05 44.23
CA PHE A 90 -10.60 28.08 42.80
C PHE A 90 -10.72 26.65 42.29
N SER A 91 -11.96 26.24 42.05
CA SER A 91 -12.27 25.01 41.35
C SER A 91 -11.89 25.22 39.87
N ILE A 92 -10.66 24.84 39.52
CA ILE A 92 -10.14 24.80 38.14
C ILE A 92 -11.16 24.15 37.18
N LEU A 93 -11.93 23.20 37.69
CA LEU A 93 -12.96 22.40 37.02
C LEU A 93 -14.19 23.18 36.51
N HIS A 94 -14.44 24.40 36.99
CA HIS A 94 -15.59 25.22 36.57
C HIS A 94 -15.16 26.51 35.85
N SER A 95 -13.87 26.62 35.52
CA SER A 95 -13.39 27.77 34.78
C SER A 95 -13.87 27.69 33.31
N PRO A 96 -14.27 28.81 32.70
CA PRO A 96 -14.60 28.85 31.27
C PRO A 96 -13.43 28.39 30.39
N PHE A 97 -12.19 28.43 30.92
CA PHE A 97 -11.00 27.87 30.29
C PHE A 97 -11.07 26.34 30.15
N PHE A 98 -11.54 25.61 31.17
CA PHE A 98 -11.67 24.15 31.10
C PHE A 98 -12.74 23.72 30.08
N THR A 99 -13.86 24.44 30.02
CA THR A 99 -14.92 24.20 29.02
C THR A 99 -14.44 24.52 27.60
N ALA A 100 -13.70 25.62 27.41
CA ALA A 100 -13.15 26.01 26.11
C ALA A 100 -12.04 25.04 25.65
N PHE A 101 -11.20 24.56 26.56
CA PHE A 101 -10.18 23.56 26.26
C PHE A 101 -10.81 22.23 25.82
N ASN A 102 -11.86 21.78 26.51
CA ASN A 102 -12.59 20.58 26.11
C ASN A 102 -13.27 20.75 24.76
N LEU A 103 -13.94 21.89 24.51
CA LEU A 103 -14.56 22.17 23.21
C LEU A 103 -13.53 22.22 22.07
N PHE A 104 -12.36 22.81 22.33
CA PHE A 104 -11.24 22.83 21.38
C PHE A 104 -10.78 21.41 21.04
N LEU A 105 -10.55 20.56 22.05
CA LEU A 105 -10.20 19.15 21.81
C LEU A 105 -11.30 18.45 20.99
N TRP A 106 -12.56 18.58 21.38
CA TRP A 106 -13.68 17.97 20.65
C TRP A 106 -13.80 18.43 19.20
N LEU A 107 -13.57 19.72 18.92
CA LEU A 107 -13.61 20.26 17.56
C LEU A 107 -12.42 19.79 16.74
N THR A 108 -11.20 19.90 17.26
CA THR A 108 -10.00 19.44 16.55
C THR A 108 -10.08 17.94 16.23
N PHE A 109 -10.56 17.12 17.16
CA PHE A 109 -10.67 15.68 16.94
C PHE A 109 -11.89 15.28 16.09
N GLY A 110 -13.04 15.93 16.27
CA GLY A 110 -14.23 15.68 15.45
C GLY A 110 -14.00 16.03 13.98
N LEU A 111 -13.21 17.07 13.72
CA LEU A 111 -12.86 17.49 12.36
C LEU A 111 -11.89 16.52 11.69
N VAL A 112 -10.92 15.96 12.42
CA VAL A 112 -10.04 14.89 11.92
C VAL A 112 -10.83 13.62 11.59
N ILE A 113 -11.81 13.23 12.41
CA ILE A 113 -12.69 12.09 12.12
C ILE A 113 -13.51 12.35 10.85
N LEU A 114 -14.07 13.56 10.73
CA LEU A 114 -14.85 13.96 9.56
C LEU A 114 -13.99 13.93 8.29
N GLU A 115 -12.76 14.45 8.35
CA GLU A 115 -11.82 14.40 7.23
C GLU A 115 -11.46 12.97 6.83
N MET A 116 -11.22 12.09 7.81
CA MET A 116 -10.90 10.69 7.52
C MET A 116 -12.09 9.93 6.92
N ILE A 117 -13.32 10.17 7.37
CA ILE A 117 -14.51 9.53 6.79
C ILE A 117 -14.79 10.05 5.37
N ILE A 118 -14.60 11.35 5.13
CA ILE A 118 -14.96 11.99 3.86
C ILE A 118 -13.85 11.85 2.82
N PHE A 119 -12.59 12.06 3.19
CA PHE A 119 -11.48 12.22 2.26
C PHE A 119 -10.55 11.01 2.15
N LEU A 120 -10.61 10.01 3.06
CA LEU A 120 -9.82 8.79 2.86
C LEU A 120 -10.52 7.82 1.91
N GLU A 121 -9.71 7.31 0.98
CA GLU A 121 -10.08 6.27 0.03
C GLU A 121 -10.51 4.98 0.72
N PRO A 122 -11.36 4.15 0.09
CA PRO A 122 -11.99 2.98 0.71
C PRO A 122 -11.02 2.02 1.41
N PHE A 123 -9.82 1.78 0.86
CA PHE A 123 -8.83 0.87 1.47
C PHE A 123 -8.12 1.46 2.70
N ARG A 124 -8.07 2.80 2.82
CA ARG A 124 -7.51 3.49 4.00
C ARG A 124 -8.54 3.63 5.13
N ARG A 125 -9.81 3.26 4.90
CA ARG A 125 -10.85 3.12 5.94
C ARG A 125 -10.74 1.79 6.70
N ASN A 126 -9.53 1.27 6.84
CA ASN A 126 -9.31 0.03 7.57
C ASN A 126 -9.47 0.27 9.09
N PRO A 127 -10.24 -0.58 9.81
CA PRO A 127 -10.41 -0.46 11.25
C PRO A 127 -9.11 -0.46 12.05
N ARG A 128 -7.98 -0.94 11.51
CA ARG A 128 -6.65 -0.84 12.16
C ARG A 128 -6.26 0.59 12.50
N TYR A 129 -6.72 1.56 11.72
CA TYR A 129 -6.48 2.97 12.02
C TYR A 129 -7.30 3.46 13.22
N LEU A 130 -8.31 2.69 13.70
CA LEU A 130 -9.00 2.94 14.98
C LEU A 130 -8.03 2.93 16.18
N VAL A 131 -6.87 2.26 16.05
CA VAL A 131 -5.82 2.28 17.08
C VAL A 131 -5.33 3.71 17.36
N MET A 132 -5.31 4.57 16.33
CA MET A 132 -4.91 5.97 16.45
C MET A 132 -5.94 6.78 17.28
N TYR A 133 -7.13 6.22 17.49
CA TYR A 133 -8.22 6.81 18.27
C TYR A 133 -8.37 6.16 19.66
N LEU A 134 -7.57 5.14 20.02
CA LEU A 134 -7.53 4.60 21.39
C LEU A 134 -7.34 5.70 22.45
N PRO A 135 -6.44 6.69 22.26
CA PRO A 135 -6.34 7.82 23.19
C PRO A 135 -7.67 8.60 23.37
N LEU A 136 -8.51 8.68 22.33
CA LEU A 136 -9.83 9.33 22.40
C LEU A 136 -10.82 8.50 23.21
N PHE A 137 -10.86 7.19 22.99
CA PHE A 137 -11.67 6.29 23.80
C PHE A 137 -11.24 6.36 25.26
N TYR A 138 -9.94 6.46 25.54
CA TYR A 138 -9.41 6.64 26.89
C TYR A 138 -9.78 8.00 27.49
N LEU A 139 -9.78 9.10 26.72
CA LEU A 139 -10.22 10.41 27.20
C LEU A 139 -11.72 10.45 27.51
N ILE A 140 -12.55 9.86 26.64
CA ILE A 140 -13.99 9.74 26.85
C ILE A 140 -14.27 8.87 28.08
N ALA A 141 -13.59 7.72 28.20
CA ALA A 141 -13.71 6.83 29.34
C ALA A 141 -13.23 7.50 30.64
N ALA A 142 -12.09 8.21 30.61
CA ALA A 142 -11.56 8.93 31.75
C ALA A 142 -12.52 10.05 32.19
N TYR A 143 -13.12 10.78 31.25
CA TYR A 143 -14.13 11.80 31.55
C TYR A 143 -15.41 11.18 32.13
N ALA A 144 -15.87 10.05 31.60
CA ALA A 144 -17.01 9.33 32.14
C ALA A 144 -16.75 8.82 33.57
N ILE A 145 -15.58 8.22 33.81
CA ILE A 145 -15.12 7.76 35.13
C ILE A 145 -15.03 8.94 36.10
N PHE A 146 -14.44 10.06 35.68
CA PHE A 146 -14.32 11.26 36.50
C PHE A 146 -15.69 11.76 36.96
N ASN A 147 -16.65 11.88 36.04
CA ASN A 147 -18.01 12.30 36.37
C ASN A 147 -18.73 11.28 37.26
N PHE A 148 -18.50 9.99 37.04
CA PHE A 148 -19.05 8.93 37.88
C PHE A 148 -18.51 8.98 39.33
N VAL A 149 -17.21 9.23 39.50
CA VAL A 149 -16.60 9.42 40.83
C VAL A 149 -17.17 10.65 41.52
N VAL A 150 -17.32 11.76 40.79
CA VAL A 150 -17.95 12.99 41.32
C VAL A 150 -19.40 12.72 41.75
N LEU A 151 -20.14 11.89 41.01
CA LEU A 151 -21.50 11.49 41.35
C LEU A 151 -21.53 10.65 42.64
N LEU A 152 -20.67 9.64 42.76
CA LEU A 152 -20.57 8.78 43.95
C LEU A 152 -20.19 9.58 45.21
N GLN A 153 -19.24 10.50 45.09
CA GLN A 153 -18.85 11.39 46.20
C GLN A 153 -20.00 12.27 46.67
N LYS A 154 -20.85 12.73 45.74
CA LYS A 154 -22.05 13.51 46.06
C LYS A 154 -23.18 12.67 46.65
N ALA A 155 -23.33 11.42 46.22
CA ALA A 155 -24.29 10.48 46.77
C ALA A 155 -23.92 10.02 48.20
N ALA A 156 -22.63 10.00 48.54
CA ALA A 156 -22.13 9.58 49.85
C ALA A 156 -22.22 10.67 50.95
N PHE A 157 -22.45 11.95 50.62
CA PHE A 157 -22.52 13.07 51.57
C PHE A 157 -23.82 13.89 51.40
N PRO A 158 -24.92 13.55 52.10
CA PRO A 158 -26.26 13.98 51.70
C PRO A 158 -26.75 15.31 52.31
N ILE A 159 -25.90 16.27 52.67
CA ILE A 159 -26.39 17.42 53.47
C ILE A 159 -26.42 18.80 52.81
N LEU A 160 -25.63 19.15 51.79
CA LEU A 160 -25.72 20.54 51.26
C LEU A 160 -25.55 20.65 49.74
N ARG A 161 -26.62 21.16 49.10
CA ARG A 161 -26.70 21.81 47.77
C ARG A 161 -26.38 20.93 46.55
N THR A 162 -27.37 20.74 45.65
CA THR A 162 -27.38 21.20 44.24
C THR A 162 -28.39 20.44 43.37
N THR A 163 -29.61 20.97 43.21
CA THR A 163 -30.66 20.41 42.34
C THR A 163 -30.57 20.83 40.87
N HIS A 164 -29.65 21.71 40.46
CA HIS A 164 -29.44 22.08 39.04
C HIS A 164 -28.25 21.37 38.36
N TYR A 165 -27.27 20.88 39.13
CA TYR A 165 -26.04 20.28 38.58
C TYR A 165 -26.13 18.74 38.41
N ALA A 166 -27.03 18.08 39.14
CA ALA A 166 -27.28 16.64 39.01
C ALA A 166 -27.98 16.26 37.69
N LEU A 167 -28.85 17.14 37.17
CA LEU A 167 -29.54 16.94 35.89
C LEU A 167 -28.60 17.05 34.69
N GLY A 168 -27.67 18.03 34.71
CA GLY A 168 -26.70 18.21 33.62
C GLY A 168 -25.66 17.08 33.53
N THR A 169 -25.17 16.59 34.67
CA THR A 169 -24.21 15.47 34.72
C THR A 169 -24.86 14.13 34.36
N ALA A 170 -26.09 13.88 34.80
CA ALA A 170 -26.85 12.69 34.40
C ALA A 170 -27.16 12.67 32.89
N TYR A 171 -27.55 13.81 32.30
CA TYR A 171 -27.78 13.95 30.86
C TYR A 171 -26.51 13.72 30.04
N GLN A 172 -25.36 14.23 30.51
CA GLN A 172 -24.08 14.01 29.84
C GLN A 172 -23.62 12.55 29.90
N LEU A 173 -23.74 11.89 31.05
CA LEU A 173 -23.36 10.47 31.19
C LEU A 173 -24.26 9.57 30.33
N SER A 174 -25.57 9.84 30.33
CA SER A 174 -26.52 9.10 29.49
C SER A 174 -26.30 9.39 28.01
N ALA A 175 -26.00 10.63 27.60
CA ALA A 175 -25.60 10.93 26.23
C ALA A 175 -24.30 10.22 25.82
N THR A 176 -23.27 10.17 26.67
CA THR A 176 -22.03 9.44 26.39
C THR A 176 -22.26 7.93 26.28
N ILE A 177 -23.05 7.34 27.19
CA ILE A 177 -23.42 5.92 27.12
C ILE A 177 -24.23 5.61 25.87
N ILE A 178 -25.20 6.46 25.52
CA ILE A 178 -26.01 6.32 24.31
C ILE A 178 -25.13 6.44 23.06
N ILE A 179 -24.18 7.37 23.02
CA ILE A 179 -23.22 7.52 21.92
C ILE A 179 -22.31 6.29 21.84
N LEU A 180 -21.79 5.78 22.96
CA LEU A 180 -20.99 4.56 22.99
C LEU A 180 -21.78 3.35 22.47
N ILE A 181 -23.03 3.19 22.91
CA ILE A 181 -23.93 2.10 22.48
C ILE A 181 -24.30 2.24 21.00
N LEU A 182 -24.68 3.44 20.54
CA LEU A 182 -24.94 3.69 19.12
C LEU A 182 -23.69 3.43 18.29
N PHE A 183 -22.51 3.87 18.74
CA PHE A 183 -21.26 3.63 18.03
C PHE A 183 -20.87 2.16 17.99
N THR A 184 -21.11 1.39 19.07
CA THR A 184 -20.90 -0.07 19.03
C THR A 184 -21.92 -0.73 18.13
N LEU A 185 -23.21 -0.47 18.31
CA LEU A 185 -24.29 -1.10 17.54
C LEU A 185 -24.21 -0.80 16.03
N LEU A 186 -23.90 0.44 15.65
CA LEU A 186 -23.78 0.85 14.25
C LEU A 186 -22.51 0.32 13.58
N ASN A 187 -21.46 0.01 14.34
CA ASN A 187 -20.19 -0.50 13.82
C ASN A 187 -19.93 -1.97 14.17
N LEU A 188 -20.90 -2.74 14.68
CA LEU A 188 -20.71 -4.14 15.10
C LEU A 188 -20.18 -5.01 13.95
N SER A 189 -20.62 -4.76 12.72
CA SER A 189 -20.12 -5.43 11.52
C SER A 189 -18.64 -5.13 11.26
N ASP A 190 -18.26 -3.86 11.40
CA ASP A 190 -16.93 -3.36 11.07
C ASP A 190 -15.93 -3.71 12.18
N LEU A 191 -16.39 -3.74 13.44
CA LEU A 191 -15.62 -4.21 14.59
C LEU A 191 -15.38 -5.72 14.51
N ARG A 192 -16.40 -6.49 14.06
CA ARG A 192 -16.24 -7.91 13.78
C ARG A 192 -15.31 -8.13 12.59
N LEU A 193 -15.40 -7.32 11.54
CA LEU A 193 -14.46 -7.34 10.42
C LEU A 193 -13.04 -7.07 10.92
N ALA A 194 -12.83 -6.03 11.73
CA ALA A 194 -11.54 -5.68 12.34
C ALA A 194 -10.93 -6.82 13.15
N LEU A 195 -11.76 -7.51 13.94
CA LEU A 195 -11.35 -8.63 14.80
C LEU A 195 -10.99 -9.89 14.01
N VAL A 196 -11.48 -10.01 12.76
CA VAL A 196 -11.34 -11.20 11.93
C VAL A 196 -10.52 -10.92 10.66
N THR A 197 -10.13 -9.66 10.39
CA THR A 197 -9.29 -9.29 9.24
C THR A 197 -7.88 -9.79 9.55
N PRO A 198 -7.42 -10.88 8.90
CA PRO A 198 -6.07 -11.37 9.15
C PRO A 198 -5.11 -10.37 8.49
N GLU A 199 -4.22 -9.77 9.27
CA GLU A 199 -3.00 -9.23 8.68
C GLU A 199 -2.19 -10.42 8.15
N PRO A 200 -1.53 -10.30 6.99
CA PRO A 200 -0.79 -11.43 6.45
C PRO A 200 0.25 -11.92 7.45
N ALA A 201 0.31 -13.25 7.70
CA ALA A 201 1.20 -13.87 8.68
C ALA A 201 2.67 -13.89 8.21
N TYR A 202 3.25 -12.70 8.07
CA TYR A 202 4.64 -12.52 7.67
C TYR A 202 5.61 -13.12 8.68
N GLU A 203 5.23 -13.18 9.96
CA GLU A 203 5.98 -13.88 11.01
C GLU A 203 6.21 -15.36 10.67
N ASP A 204 5.15 -16.07 10.30
CA ASP A 204 5.22 -17.48 9.94
C ASP A 204 5.91 -17.66 8.60
N ALA A 205 5.62 -16.78 7.63
CA ALA A 205 6.26 -16.78 6.32
C ALA A 205 7.78 -16.64 6.42
N PHE A 206 8.28 -15.67 7.19
CA PHE A 206 9.72 -15.48 7.38
C PHE A 206 10.34 -16.57 8.27
N ALA A 207 9.58 -17.18 9.19
CA ALA A 207 10.06 -18.35 9.91
C ALA A 207 10.30 -19.55 8.97
N GLN A 208 9.46 -19.74 7.93
CA GLN A 208 9.71 -20.75 6.88
C GLN A 208 10.99 -20.46 6.10
N VAL A 209 11.20 -19.19 5.71
CA VAL A 209 12.41 -18.76 5.00
C VAL A 209 13.65 -19.01 5.87
N TYR A 210 13.60 -18.64 7.16
CA TYR A 210 14.70 -18.83 8.10
C TYR A 210 15.09 -20.30 8.27
N ALA A 211 14.10 -21.19 8.36
CA ALA A 211 14.32 -22.62 8.58
C ALA A 211 15.11 -23.29 7.44
N ASP A 212 14.89 -22.84 6.20
CA ASP A 212 15.47 -23.40 4.97
C ASP A 212 16.58 -22.53 4.36
N TRP A 213 17.01 -21.48 5.07
CA TRP A 213 17.98 -20.50 4.59
C TRP A 213 19.37 -21.11 4.39
N GLN A 214 20.03 -20.74 3.28
CA GLN A 214 21.42 -21.16 2.99
C GLN A 214 22.33 -19.95 2.74
N PRO A 215 23.65 -20.07 3.01
CA PRO A 215 24.60 -19.03 2.64
C PRO A 215 24.57 -18.74 1.14
N GLY A 216 24.33 -17.49 0.77
CA GLY A 216 24.20 -17.06 -0.63
C GLY A 216 22.76 -16.99 -1.14
N ASP A 217 21.77 -17.41 -0.33
CA ASP A 217 20.36 -17.10 -0.61
C ASP A 217 20.14 -15.58 -0.57
N ILE A 218 19.26 -15.08 -1.43
CA ILE A 218 18.80 -13.69 -1.40
C ILE A 218 17.29 -13.62 -1.14
N LEU A 219 16.84 -12.55 -0.49
CA LEU A 219 15.44 -12.31 -0.14
C LEU A 219 14.88 -11.07 -0.83
N LEU A 220 13.85 -11.28 -1.63
CA LEU A 220 13.05 -10.25 -2.26
C LEU A 220 11.69 -10.15 -1.56
N THR A 221 11.25 -8.94 -1.21
CA THR A 221 9.92 -8.77 -0.60
C THR A 221 9.42 -7.33 -0.72
N MET A 222 8.11 -7.16 -0.73
CA MET A 222 7.48 -5.84 -0.53
C MET A 222 7.42 -5.42 0.94
N ASN A 223 7.63 -6.34 1.89
CA ASN A 223 7.54 -6.07 3.33
C ASN A 223 8.93 -6.10 3.96
N THR A 224 9.81 -5.20 3.49
CA THR A 224 11.17 -5.05 4.00
C THR A 224 11.24 -4.81 5.52
N PRO A 225 10.31 -4.07 6.19
CA PRO A 225 10.37 -3.92 7.64
C PRO A 225 10.23 -5.24 8.39
N ALA A 226 9.30 -6.09 7.96
CA ALA A 226 9.10 -7.40 8.59
C ALA A 226 10.27 -8.33 8.31
N ALA A 227 10.80 -8.34 7.08
CA ALA A 227 12.03 -9.09 6.76
C ALA A 227 13.22 -8.64 7.64
N GLY A 228 13.42 -7.33 7.81
CA GLY A 228 14.44 -6.79 8.69
C GLY A 228 14.26 -7.19 10.15
N LEU A 229 13.02 -7.24 10.63
CA LEU A 229 12.71 -7.67 12.00
C LEU A 229 12.99 -9.16 12.24
N TYR A 230 12.57 -10.04 11.31
CA TYR A 230 12.60 -11.49 11.52
C TYR A 230 13.88 -12.16 10.99
N LEU A 231 14.46 -11.64 9.91
CA LEU A 231 15.63 -12.22 9.24
C LEU A 231 16.87 -11.32 9.35
N GLY A 232 16.71 -10.05 9.74
CA GLY A 232 17.82 -9.10 9.83
C GLY A 232 18.30 -8.56 8.47
N GLN A 233 17.65 -8.95 7.37
CA GLN A 233 18.03 -8.52 6.01
C GLN A 233 16.83 -8.54 5.05
N ALA A 234 16.95 -7.74 3.99
CA ALA A 234 16.19 -7.86 2.75
C ALA A 234 17.07 -7.37 1.61
N ASP A 235 17.26 -8.19 0.59
CA ASP A 235 18.20 -7.94 -0.51
C ASP A 235 17.56 -7.12 -1.64
N GLY A 236 16.23 -7.09 -1.71
CA GLY A 236 15.50 -6.23 -2.65
C GLY A 236 14.09 -5.91 -2.16
N PHE A 237 13.73 -4.63 -2.28
CA PHE A 237 12.37 -4.16 -2.10
C PHE A 237 11.61 -4.30 -3.40
N THR A 238 10.53 -5.08 -3.39
CA THR A 238 9.94 -5.57 -4.62
C THR A 238 8.49 -5.15 -4.78
N ILE A 239 8.27 -4.13 -5.61
CA ILE A 239 6.95 -3.59 -5.97
C ILE A 239 7.07 -3.03 -7.39
N GLN A 240 6.23 -3.50 -8.33
CA GLN A 240 6.29 -3.07 -9.73
C GLN A 240 5.47 -1.79 -9.98
N ASN A 241 4.26 -1.67 -9.40
CA ASN A 241 3.39 -0.50 -9.56
C ASN A 241 3.22 0.29 -8.26
N ASP A 242 3.00 1.61 -8.35
CA ASP A 242 2.66 2.50 -7.24
C ASP A 242 3.64 2.45 -6.05
N ALA A 243 4.93 2.24 -6.37
CA ALA A 243 5.99 2.07 -5.38
C ALA A 243 6.49 3.40 -4.78
N GLU A 244 6.23 4.54 -5.43
CA GLU A 244 6.86 5.83 -5.14
C GLU A 244 6.65 6.30 -3.68
N GLN A 245 5.52 5.92 -3.09
CA GLN A 245 5.19 6.22 -1.70
C GLN A 245 6.04 5.46 -0.68
N PHE A 246 6.75 4.41 -1.10
CA PHE A 246 7.57 3.55 -0.26
C PHE A 246 9.08 3.79 -0.42
N LEU A 247 9.45 4.67 -1.35
CA LEU A 247 10.85 4.89 -1.73
C LEU A 247 11.44 6.16 -1.12
N LEU A 248 12.76 6.13 -0.93
CA LEU A 248 13.64 7.26 -0.66
C LEU A 248 14.54 7.51 -1.88
N ASN A 249 14.50 8.75 -2.36
CA ASN A 249 15.30 9.20 -3.50
C ASN A 249 16.50 10.02 -3.02
N THR A 250 17.29 9.46 -2.11
CA THR A 250 18.42 10.16 -1.47
C THR A 250 19.77 9.89 -2.16
N GLY A 251 19.79 9.09 -3.23
CA GLY A 251 21.00 8.67 -3.95
C GLY A 251 20.79 8.56 -5.47
N THR A 252 21.65 7.78 -6.13
CA THR A 252 21.57 7.54 -7.59
C THR A 252 20.44 6.58 -7.95
N GLU A 253 20.12 5.63 -7.08
CA GLU A 253 19.03 4.67 -7.25
C GLU A 253 18.02 4.77 -6.09
N PRO A 254 16.72 4.65 -6.35
CA PRO A 254 15.70 4.59 -5.30
C PRO A 254 15.86 3.35 -4.42
N VAL A 255 15.67 3.52 -3.12
CA VAL A 255 15.68 2.43 -2.13
C VAL A 255 14.43 2.51 -1.27
N ASP A 256 14.08 1.43 -0.57
CA ASP A 256 12.95 1.46 0.36
C ASP A 256 13.20 2.38 1.56
N ARG A 257 12.11 2.87 2.17
CA ARG A 257 12.14 3.79 3.31
C ARG A 257 12.64 3.20 4.62
N TRP A 258 12.72 1.88 4.74
CA TRP A 258 12.94 1.23 6.02
C TRP A 258 14.32 0.60 6.14
N LEU A 259 14.71 -0.24 5.19
CA LEU A 259 16.02 -0.92 5.23
C LEU A 259 17.05 -0.33 4.25
N GLY A 260 16.63 0.52 3.32
CA GLY A 260 17.50 0.97 2.24
C GLY A 260 17.81 -0.13 1.22
N ALA A 261 16.96 -1.15 1.13
CA ALA A 261 17.03 -2.20 0.14
C ALA A 261 16.79 -1.63 -1.27
N PRO A 262 17.58 -2.05 -2.28
CA PRO A 262 17.38 -1.64 -3.66
C PRO A 262 15.98 -1.93 -4.16
N TRP A 263 15.39 -0.99 -4.90
CA TRP A 263 14.08 -1.18 -5.50
C TRP A 263 14.16 -2.05 -6.75
N ILE A 264 13.36 -3.12 -6.79
CA ILE A 264 13.16 -3.99 -7.95
C ILE A 264 11.81 -3.63 -8.55
N HIS A 265 11.84 -2.96 -9.69
CA HIS A 265 10.69 -2.23 -10.22
C HIS A 265 10.08 -2.84 -11.47
N SER A 266 10.74 -3.81 -12.09
CA SER A 266 10.27 -4.45 -13.32
C SER A 266 10.42 -5.96 -13.29
N ALA A 267 9.54 -6.63 -14.03
CA ALA A 267 9.64 -8.06 -14.29
C ALA A 267 10.99 -8.44 -14.91
N ALA A 268 11.57 -7.58 -15.76
CA ALA A 268 12.89 -7.80 -16.35
C ALA A 268 14.01 -7.83 -15.30
N GLU A 269 14.03 -6.89 -14.36
CA GLU A 269 14.99 -6.87 -13.25
C GLU A 269 14.81 -8.06 -12.32
N PHE A 270 13.55 -8.40 -12.01
CA PHE A 270 13.24 -9.58 -11.22
C PHE A 270 13.79 -10.84 -11.87
N ASN A 271 13.51 -11.05 -13.16
CA ASN A 271 14.04 -12.18 -13.91
C ASN A 271 15.58 -12.18 -13.93
N ALA A 272 16.21 -11.03 -14.15
CA ALA A 272 17.67 -10.91 -14.12
C ALA A 272 18.26 -11.32 -12.76
N LEU A 273 17.63 -10.89 -11.65
CA LEU A 273 18.02 -11.28 -10.30
C LEU A 273 17.84 -12.76 -10.04
N LEU A 274 16.72 -13.34 -10.50
CA LEU A 274 16.53 -14.79 -10.43
C LEU A 274 17.64 -15.48 -11.22
N ASN A 275 17.96 -15.05 -12.44
CA ASN A 275 19.00 -15.69 -13.25
C ASN A 275 20.40 -15.59 -12.62
N ALA A 276 20.71 -14.48 -11.97
CA ALA A 276 22.00 -14.28 -11.30
C ALA A 276 22.13 -15.07 -10.00
N ASN A 277 21.01 -15.42 -9.34
CA ASN A 277 20.99 -16.05 -8.03
C ASN A 277 20.18 -17.35 -8.07
N PRO A 278 20.83 -18.52 -7.97
CA PRO A 278 20.15 -19.80 -8.13
C PRO A 278 19.12 -20.08 -7.02
N ARG A 279 19.33 -19.51 -5.83
CA ARG A 279 18.43 -19.61 -4.67
C ARG A 279 17.96 -18.23 -4.23
N THR A 280 16.78 -17.84 -4.72
CA THR A 280 16.14 -16.58 -4.39
C THR A 280 14.79 -16.86 -3.73
N TRP A 281 14.53 -16.20 -2.62
CA TRP A 281 13.26 -16.21 -1.93
C TRP A 281 12.46 -14.96 -2.31
N PHE A 282 11.16 -15.15 -2.50
CA PHE A 282 10.22 -14.04 -2.71
C PHE A 282 9.06 -14.18 -1.75
N VAL A 283 8.86 -13.19 -0.87
CA VAL A 283 7.79 -13.19 0.14
C VAL A 283 6.82 -12.04 -0.13
N THR A 284 5.54 -12.36 -0.25
CA THR A 284 4.46 -11.41 -0.53
C THR A 284 3.15 -11.86 0.13
N ASP A 285 2.02 -11.27 -0.24
CA ASP A 285 0.70 -11.62 0.28
C ASP A 285 -0.39 -11.54 -0.80
N THR A 286 -1.49 -12.27 -0.59
CA THR A 286 -2.62 -12.37 -1.52
C THR A 286 -3.39 -11.06 -1.71
N ILE A 287 -3.20 -10.09 -0.80
CA ILE A 287 -3.91 -8.81 -0.82
C ILE A 287 -3.21 -7.85 -1.78
N ARG A 288 -1.89 -7.78 -1.68
CA ARG A 288 -1.04 -6.80 -2.36
C ARG A 288 -0.46 -7.31 -3.66
N GLN A 289 -0.26 -8.63 -3.79
CA GLN A 289 0.27 -9.22 -5.01
C GLN A 289 -0.53 -8.84 -6.27
N PRO A 290 -1.88 -8.92 -6.31
CA PRO A 290 -2.64 -8.52 -7.50
C PRO A 290 -2.71 -7.00 -7.72
N VAL A 291 -2.32 -6.19 -6.73
CA VAL A 291 -2.33 -4.73 -6.83
C VAL A 291 -1.00 -4.22 -7.40
N TYR A 292 0.10 -4.77 -6.89
CA TYR A 292 1.43 -4.23 -7.15
C TYR A 292 2.22 -4.97 -8.23
N PHE A 293 1.77 -6.15 -8.68
CA PHE A 293 2.43 -6.91 -9.74
C PHE A 293 1.50 -7.12 -10.92
N ARG A 294 2.05 -6.96 -12.12
CA ARG A 294 1.37 -7.22 -13.39
C ARG A 294 1.58 -8.67 -13.83
N GLY A 295 0.96 -9.05 -14.94
CA GLY A 295 0.97 -10.44 -15.39
C GLY A 295 2.33 -10.94 -15.88
N ASP A 296 3.19 -10.07 -16.43
CA ASP A 296 4.57 -10.39 -16.79
C ASP A 296 5.39 -10.89 -15.58
N TRP A 297 5.23 -10.22 -14.44
CA TRP A 297 5.82 -10.62 -13.18
C TRP A 297 5.26 -11.96 -12.70
N GLN A 298 3.94 -12.11 -12.76
CA GLN A 298 3.24 -13.32 -12.32
C GLN A 298 3.58 -14.54 -13.20
N ALA A 299 3.94 -14.32 -14.45
CA ALA A 299 4.52 -15.36 -15.29
C ALA A 299 5.90 -15.80 -14.81
N ILE A 300 6.80 -14.86 -14.51
CA ILE A 300 8.16 -15.18 -14.02
C ILE A 300 8.07 -15.88 -12.67
N LEU A 301 7.49 -15.26 -11.64
CA LEU A 301 6.34 -15.87 -10.99
C LEU A 301 6.24 -17.41 -10.92
N ASN A 302 5.19 -17.85 -11.61
CA ASN A 302 4.75 -19.22 -11.78
C ASN A 302 5.75 -20.12 -12.52
N THR A 303 6.58 -19.54 -13.40
CA THR A 303 7.51 -20.30 -14.25
C THR A 303 8.94 -20.36 -13.72
N GLN A 304 9.30 -19.62 -12.69
CA GLN A 304 10.69 -19.59 -12.18
C GLN A 304 10.75 -19.85 -10.68
N MET A 305 9.62 -19.85 -9.97
CA MET A 305 9.57 -20.08 -8.53
C MET A 305 8.50 -21.10 -8.12
N ASP A 306 8.80 -21.87 -7.08
CA ASP A 306 7.89 -22.81 -6.44
C ASP A 306 7.24 -22.11 -5.24
N PRO A 307 5.91 -22.26 -5.05
CA PRO A 307 5.27 -21.85 -3.80
C PRO A 307 5.69 -22.84 -2.69
N ILE A 308 6.52 -22.36 -1.75
CA ILE A 308 7.01 -23.16 -0.63
C ILE A 308 6.01 -23.19 0.51
N TRP A 309 5.32 -22.07 0.73
CA TRP A 309 4.36 -21.95 1.83
C TRP A 309 3.30 -20.88 1.54
N ALA A 310 2.10 -21.11 2.06
CA ALA A 310 1.01 -20.15 2.08
C ALA A 310 0.21 -20.32 3.38
N GLY A 311 -0.06 -19.22 4.08
CA GLY A 311 -0.83 -19.22 5.32
C GLY A 311 -1.26 -17.82 5.69
N ASP A 312 -2.51 -17.67 6.14
CA ASP A 312 -3.14 -16.40 6.51
C ASP A 312 -2.75 -15.25 5.56
N ASN A 313 -3.02 -15.42 4.27
CA ASN A 313 -2.71 -14.48 3.18
C ASN A 313 -1.23 -14.23 2.87
N ALA A 314 -0.26 -14.65 3.69
CA ALA A 314 1.16 -14.54 3.35
C ALA A 314 1.60 -15.70 2.44
N LEU A 315 2.51 -15.42 1.51
CA LEU A 315 2.99 -16.32 0.47
C LEU A 315 4.52 -16.32 0.45
N VAL A 316 5.12 -17.51 0.40
CA VAL A 316 6.56 -17.70 0.28
C VAL A 316 6.85 -18.49 -0.99
N TYR A 317 7.69 -17.92 -1.85
CA TYR A 317 8.19 -18.55 -3.05
C TYR A 317 9.70 -18.74 -2.95
N ARG A 318 10.22 -19.78 -3.61
CA ARG A 318 11.66 -19.97 -3.82
C ARG A 318 11.92 -20.35 -5.27
N THR A 319 13.04 -19.90 -5.84
CA THR A 319 13.43 -20.33 -7.19
C THR A 319 13.44 -21.85 -7.32
N ARG A 320 12.84 -22.35 -8.41
CA ARG A 320 12.77 -23.80 -8.67
C ARG A 320 14.15 -24.32 -9.02
N SER A 321 14.49 -25.50 -8.50
CA SER A 321 15.79 -26.13 -8.78
C SER A 321 15.90 -26.69 -10.20
N ASP A 322 14.77 -26.99 -10.84
CA ASP A 322 14.67 -27.60 -12.17
C ASP A 322 14.30 -26.58 -13.28
N ARG A 323 14.22 -25.28 -12.94
CA ARG A 323 13.86 -24.27 -13.94
C ARG A 323 14.93 -24.11 -15.01
N THR A 324 14.48 -23.83 -16.22
CA THR A 324 15.32 -23.19 -17.23
C THR A 324 15.23 -21.67 -17.05
N PRO A 325 16.35 -20.95 -16.83
CA PRO A 325 16.37 -19.50 -16.75
C PRO A 325 15.70 -18.85 -17.96
N LEU A 326 14.80 -17.87 -17.73
CA LEU A 326 14.18 -17.14 -18.83
C LEU A 326 15.17 -16.09 -19.37
N PRO A 327 15.37 -16.00 -20.70
CA PRO A 327 16.21 -14.96 -21.27
C PRO A 327 15.63 -13.56 -20.96
N THR A 328 16.51 -12.60 -20.67
CA THR A 328 16.13 -11.19 -20.40
C THR A 328 15.98 -10.36 -21.67
N SER A 329 16.48 -10.87 -22.80
CA SER A 329 16.41 -10.26 -24.12
C SER A 329 16.39 -11.35 -25.19
N PRO A 330 15.76 -11.12 -26.35
CA PRO A 330 15.77 -12.08 -27.45
C PRO A 330 17.17 -12.27 -28.03
N ASP A 331 17.53 -13.51 -28.41
CA ASP A 331 18.78 -13.80 -29.11
C ASP A 331 18.73 -13.32 -30.57
N LYS A 332 17.53 -13.36 -31.17
CA LYS A 332 17.25 -12.93 -32.53
C LYS A 332 16.12 -11.92 -32.53
N LEU A 333 16.42 -10.71 -33.00
CA LEU A 333 15.42 -9.67 -33.23
C LEU A 333 14.64 -9.94 -34.52
N VAL A 334 13.34 -9.67 -34.46
CA VAL A 334 12.40 -9.82 -35.57
C VAL A 334 11.73 -8.47 -35.86
N ASN A 335 11.30 -7.75 -34.82
CA ASN A 335 10.66 -6.42 -34.87
C ASN A 335 9.56 -6.34 -35.93
N VAL A 336 8.57 -7.22 -35.81
CA VAL A 336 7.42 -7.27 -36.73
C VAL A 336 6.18 -6.74 -36.01
N ASP A 337 5.54 -5.75 -36.62
CA ASP A 337 4.29 -5.16 -36.17
C ASP A 337 3.09 -6.03 -36.61
N LEU A 338 2.21 -6.33 -35.66
CA LEU A 338 0.93 -6.97 -35.87
C LEU A 338 -0.19 -5.98 -35.53
N ASP A 339 -0.90 -5.55 -36.58
CA ASP A 339 -2.07 -4.65 -36.53
C ASP A 339 -1.86 -3.36 -35.71
N HIS A 340 -0.63 -2.82 -35.69
CA HIS A 340 -0.21 -1.65 -34.92
C HIS A 340 -0.49 -1.73 -33.41
N SER A 341 -0.75 -2.94 -32.91
CA SER A 341 -1.24 -3.18 -31.55
C SER A 341 -0.28 -4.05 -30.76
N ILE A 342 0.42 -4.97 -31.41
CA ILE A 342 1.44 -5.85 -30.81
C ILE A 342 2.64 -5.90 -31.74
N GLU A 343 3.84 -5.84 -31.19
CA GLU A 343 5.09 -6.11 -31.88
C GLU A 343 5.68 -7.44 -31.41
N LEU A 344 6.08 -8.29 -32.36
CA LEU A 344 7.00 -9.38 -32.08
C LEU A 344 8.43 -8.83 -32.10
N VAL A 345 8.98 -8.54 -30.93
CA VAL A 345 10.33 -7.98 -30.78
C VAL A 345 11.37 -9.00 -31.24
N GLY A 346 11.22 -10.26 -30.82
CA GLY A 346 12.17 -11.31 -31.18
C GLY A 346 11.91 -12.62 -30.46
N PHE A 347 12.89 -13.51 -30.54
CA PHE A 347 12.82 -14.81 -29.89
C PHE A 347 14.20 -15.35 -29.49
N SER A 348 14.18 -16.30 -28.56
CA SER A 348 15.33 -17.14 -28.19
C SER A 348 14.97 -18.60 -28.42
N LEU A 349 15.84 -19.35 -29.10
CA LEU A 349 15.66 -20.77 -29.36
C LEU A 349 16.62 -21.57 -28.50
N ASN A 350 16.08 -22.54 -27.76
CA ASN A 350 16.85 -23.59 -27.13
C ASN A 350 16.62 -24.87 -27.94
N PRO A 351 17.44 -25.14 -28.98
CA PRO A 351 17.26 -26.32 -29.81
C PRO A 351 17.49 -27.60 -28.99
N PRO A 352 16.78 -28.69 -29.29
CA PRO A 352 16.98 -29.95 -28.59
C PRO A 352 18.44 -30.39 -28.66
N GLN A 353 19.07 -30.63 -27.50
CA GLN A 353 20.35 -31.33 -27.46
C GLN A 353 20.11 -32.81 -27.75
N ALA A 354 20.88 -33.34 -28.70
CA ALA A 354 20.62 -34.57 -29.47
C ALA A 354 20.51 -35.89 -28.67
N GLU A 355 20.63 -35.90 -27.34
CA GLU A 355 20.64 -37.15 -26.56
C GLU A 355 19.58 -37.24 -25.45
N THR A 356 18.88 -36.15 -25.08
CA THR A 356 17.86 -36.20 -24.00
C THR A 356 16.56 -35.44 -24.28
N ASP A 357 16.55 -34.48 -25.22
CA ASP A 357 15.40 -33.60 -25.49
C ASP A 357 14.78 -33.76 -26.88
N GLY A 358 15.19 -34.77 -27.66
CA GLY A 358 14.88 -34.92 -29.09
C GLY A 358 13.41 -34.81 -29.51
N SER A 359 12.46 -34.93 -28.58
CA SER A 359 11.01 -34.81 -28.81
C SER A 359 10.43 -33.41 -28.54
N LYS A 360 11.25 -32.40 -28.18
CA LYS A 360 10.75 -31.06 -27.82
C LYS A 360 11.66 -29.94 -28.34
N LEU A 361 11.04 -28.87 -28.85
CA LEU A 361 11.70 -27.62 -29.21
C LEU A 361 11.23 -26.51 -28.27
N ALA A 362 12.13 -25.97 -27.46
CA ALA A 362 11.83 -24.84 -26.58
C ALA A 362 12.14 -23.51 -27.28
N ILE A 363 11.19 -22.59 -27.22
CA ILE A 363 11.30 -21.24 -27.76
C ILE A 363 10.72 -20.25 -26.77
N THR A 364 11.35 -19.09 -26.63
CA THR A 364 10.79 -17.97 -25.89
C THR A 364 10.51 -16.84 -26.86
N LEU A 365 9.25 -16.42 -26.96
CA LEU A 365 8.83 -15.27 -27.77
C LEU A 365 8.79 -14.01 -26.90
N PHE A 366 9.19 -12.88 -27.49
CA PHE A 366 9.17 -11.58 -26.84
C PHE A 366 8.16 -10.69 -27.57
N TRP A 367 7.04 -10.43 -26.92
CA TRP A 367 6.00 -9.54 -27.43
C TRP A 367 6.11 -8.17 -26.75
N GLN A 368 5.81 -7.11 -27.48
CA GLN A 368 5.62 -5.78 -26.92
C GLN A 368 4.26 -5.23 -27.31
N THR A 369 3.49 -4.78 -26.33
CA THR A 369 2.17 -4.18 -26.58
C THR A 369 2.36 -2.74 -27.03
N LEU A 370 1.77 -2.35 -28.16
CA LEU A 370 1.84 -0.99 -28.69
C LEU A 370 0.59 -0.17 -28.37
N ALA A 371 -0.57 -0.83 -28.29
CA ALA A 371 -1.87 -0.22 -28.01
C ALA A 371 -2.75 -1.16 -27.16
N PRO A 372 -3.79 -0.63 -26.48
CA PRO A 372 -4.71 -1.47 -25.70
C PRO A 372 -5.41 -2.52 -26.58
N LEU A 373 -5.51 -3.75 -26.07
CA LEU A 373 -6.13 -4.88 -26.78
C LEU A 373 -7.48 -5.19 -26.16
N ALA A 374 -8.54 -5.21 -26.97
CA ALA A 374 -9.89 -5.49 -26.50
C ALA A 374 -10.24 -6.99 -26.50
N ALA A 375 -9.39 -7.83 -27.10
CA ALA A 375 -9.64 -9.25 -27.30
C ALA A 375 -8.45 -10.10 -26.84
N ASP A 376 -8.77 -11.35 -26.51
CA ASP A 376 -7.78 -12.37 -26.19
C ASP A 376 -7.35 -13.12 -27.45
N TYR A 377 -6.06 -13.03 -27.75
CA TYR A 377 -5.42 -13.72 -28.86
C TYR A 377 -4.74 -15.00 -28.38
N THR A 378 -4.68 -15.98 -29.27
CA THR A 378 -3.95 -17.25 -29.12
C THR A 378 -2.69 -17.16 -29.98
N THR A 379 -1.54 -17.44 -29.36
CA THR A 379 -0.26 -17.61 -30.06
C THR A 379 -0.27 -18.97 -30.74
N PHE A 380 0.02 -19.01 -32.03
CA PHE A 380 0.30 -20.25 -32.74
C PHE A 380 1.80 -20.35 -33.03
N LEU A 381 2.34 -21.55 -32.96
CA LEU A 381 3.71 -21.87 -33.34
C LEU A 381 3.65 -23.08 -34.28
N HIS A 382 4.07 -22.91 -35.53
CA HIS A 382 4.01 -23.94 -36.56
C HIS A 382 5.40 -24.29 -37.05
N LEU A 383 5.75 -25.57 -37.01
CA LEU A 383 6.91 -26.11 -37.70
C LEU A 383 6.48 -26.66 -39.05
N ARG A 384 7.07 -26.15 -40.14
CA ARG A 384 6.68 -26.47 -41.51
C ARG A 384 7.85 -27.03 -42.32
N THR A 385 7.54 -27.92 -43.25
CA THR A 385 8.47 -28.32 -44.32
C THR A 385 8.66 -27.18 -45.32
N SER A 386 9.70 -27.28 -46.16
CA SER A 386 9.92 -26.34 -47.29
C SER A 386 8.75 -26.28 -48.29
N ASN A 387 7.88 -27.30 -48.32
CA ASN A 387 6.68 -27.32 -49.14
C ASN A 387 5.45 -26.71 -48.43
N GLY A 388 5.63 -26.11 -47.24
CA GLY A 388 4.56 -25.45 -46.47
C GLY A 388 3.70 -26.38 -45.61
N VAL A 389 3.97 -27.69 -45.60
CA VAL A 389 3.21 -28.65 -44.78
C VAL A 389 3.61 -28.50 -43.31
N THR A 390 2.64 -28.26 -42.42
CA THR A 390 2.85 -28.19 -40.97
C THR A 390 3.02 -29.61 -40.41
N VAL A 391 4.16 -29.86 -39.75
CA VAL A 391 4.55 -31.17 -39.19
C VAL A 391 4.44 -31.22 -37.67
N ALA A 392 4.50 -30.07 -37.01
CA ALA A 392 4.24 -29.92 -35.59
C ALA A 392 3.63 -28.54 -35.33
N GLN A 393 2.74 -28.43 -34.35
CA GLN A 393 2.16 -27.15 -33.95
C GLN A 393 1.87 -27.08 -32.45
N ARG A 394 1.87 -25.87 -31.92
CA ARG A 394 1.38 -25.54 -30.58
C ARG A 394 0.60 -24.24 -30.65
N ASP A 395 -0.60 -24.28 -30.10
CA ASP A 395 -1.51 -23.14 -30.03
C ASP A 395 -1.91 -22.96 -28.56
N SER A 396 -1.60 -21.80 -28.00
CA SER A 396 -1.94 -21.46 -26.62
C SER A 396 -2.10 -19.95 -26.47
N GLN A 397 -2.98 -19.52 -25.57
CA GLN A 397 -2.92 -18.12 -25.14
C GLN A 397 -1.54 -17.84 -24.54
N PRO A 398 -1.02 -16.61 -24.65
CA PRO A 398 0.27 -16.26 -24.05
C PRO A 398 0.33 -16.66 -22.58
N LEU A 399 1.51 -17.13 -22.15
CA LEU A 399 1.74 -17.59 -20.78
C LEU A 399 0.77 -18.71 -20.37
N ASP A 400 0.44 -19.59 -21.31
CA ASP A 400 -0.53 -20.68 -21.14
C ASP A 400 -1.90 -20.22 -20.58
N GLY A 401 -2.29 -18.99 -20.91
CA GLY A 401 -3.57 -18.38 -20.53
C GLY A 401 -3.59 -17.74 -19.14
N THR A 402 -2.48 -17.69 -18.42
CA THR A 402 -2.44 -17.00 -17.10
C THR A 402 -2.43 -15.48 -17.22
N TYR A 403 -2.08 -14.95 -18.39
CA TYR A 403 -2.10 -13.51 -18.65
C TYR A 403 -2.57 -13.20 -20.09
N PRO A 404 -3.90 -13.20 -20.30
CA PRO A 404 -4.47 -13.07 -21.63
C PRO A 404 -4.25 -11.66 -22.20
N THR A 405 -4.21 -11.55 -23.53
CA THR A 405 -3.77 -10.31 -24.20
C THR A 405 -4.64 -9.08 -23.91
N SER A 406 -5.92 -9.26 -23.55
CA SER A 406 -6.78 -8.13 -23.15
C SER A 406 -6.35 -7.42 -21.86
N GLN A 407 -5.51 -8.07 -21.04
CA GLN A 407 -4.98 -7.48 -19.81
C GLN A 407 -3.66 -6.74 -20.02
N TRP A 408 -3.02 -6.93 -21.17
CA TRP A 408 -1.73 -6.31 -21.47
C TRP A 408 -1.85 -4.79 -21.50
N GLN A 409 -0.90 -4.14 -20.84
CA GLN A 409 -0.82 -2.68 -20.83
C GLN A 409 0.04 -2.17 -21.99
N PRO A 410 -0.24 -0.98 -22.53
CA PRO A 410 0.62 -0.37 -23.53
C PRO A 410 2.09 -0.30 -23.05
N HIS A 411 3.00 -0.58 -23.98
CA HIS A 411 4.46 -0.64 -23.78
C HIS A 411 4.97 -1.74 -22.85
N GLU A 412 4.11 -2.68 -22.45
CA GLU A 412 4.52 -3.87 -21.70
C GLU A 412 5.26 -4.88 -22.59
N THR A 413 6.31 -5.51 -22.06
CA THR A 413 7.04 -6.60 -22.71
C THR A 413 6.65 -7.93 -22.08
N ILE A 414 6.19 -8.87 -22.89
CA ILE A 414 5.74 -10.20 -22.48
C ILE A 414 6.74 -11.24 -22.95
N ILE A 415 7.28 -12.01 -22.00
CA ILE A 415 8.20 -13.11 -22.24
C ILE A 415 7.37 -14.40 -22.23
N ASP A 416 7.12 -14.98 -23.40
CA ASP A 416 6.21 -16.11 -23.61
C ASP A 416 7.00 -17.39 -23.94
N PRO A 417 7.34 -18.22 -22.93
CA PRO A 417 8.03 -19.49 -23.16
C PRO A 417 7.06 -20.56 -23.68
N LEU A 418 7.36 -21.12 -24.84
CA LEU A 418 6.64 -22.23 -25.45
C LEU A 418 7.55 -23.45 -25.64
N THR A 419 6.93 -24.61 -25.60
CA THR A 419 7.55 -25.90 -25.90
C THR A 419 6.72 -26.61 -26.94
N LEU A 420 7.29 -26.78 -28.13
CA LEU A 420 6.67 -27.50 -29.23
C LEU A 420 7.05 -28.98 -29.14
N ALA A 421 6.06 -29.87 -29.04
CA ALA A 421 6.30 -31.30 -29.12
C ALA A 421 6.59 -31.70 -30.57
N LEU A 422 7.69 -32.41 -30.79
CA LEU A 422 8.09 -32.93 -32.10
C LEU A 422 7.65 -34.40 -32.22
N PRO A 423 7.07 -34.82 -33.35
CA PRO A 423 6.78 -36.23 -33.62
C PRO A 423 8.05 -37.10 -33.54
N GLU A 424 7.94 -38.30 -32.97
CA GLU A 424 9.08 -39.23 -32.84
C GLU A 424 9.62 -39.70 -34.19
N ASP A 425 8.76 -39.73 -35.22
CA ASP A 425 9.08 -40.13 -36.58
C ASP A 425 9.43 -38.95 -37.50
N LEU A 426 9.63 -37.74 -36.94
CA LEU A 426 9.98 -36.56 -37.70
C LEU A 426 11.40 -36.73 -38.30
N PRO A 427 11.57 -36.71 -39.64
CA PRO A 427 12.88 -36.89 -40.24
C PRO A 427 13.87 -35.78 -39.88
N ALA A 428 15.15 -36.11 -39.81
CA ALA A 428 16.22 -35.11 -39.75
C ALA A 428 16.16 -34.22 -41.02
N GLY A 429 16.37 -32.91 -40.86
CA GLY A 429 16.28 -31.98 -41.99
C GLY A 429 16.07 -30.52 -41.60
N SER A 430 15.91 -29.67 -42.61
CA SER A 430 15.60 -28.25 -42.44
C SER A 430 14.09 -28.02 -42.46
N TYR A 431 13.62 -27.25 -41.47
CA TYR A 431 12.23 -26.89 -41.28
C TYR A 431 12.11 -25.39 -41.03
N GLN A 432 10.98 -24.80 -41.39
CA GLN A 432 10.67 -23.39 -41.19
C GLN A 432 9.75 -23.22 -39.99
N LEU A 433 10.11 -22.33 -39.07
CA LEU A 433 9.34 -22.04 -37.87
C LEU A 433 8.53 -20.75 -38.07
N TYR A 434 7.23 -20.83 -37.89
CA TYR A 434 6.31 -19.71 -38.03
C TYR A 434 5.57 -19.44 -36.73
N THR A 435 5.26 -18.18 -36.46
CA THR A 435 4.42 -17.77 -35.33
C THR A 435 3.42 -16.68 -35.74
N GLY A 436 2.46 -16.41 -34.89
CA GLY A 436 1.54 -15.30 -35.02
C GLY A 436 0.44 -15.39 -33.97
N LEU A 437 -0.50 -14.46 -34.06
CA LEU A 437 -1.62 -14.36 -33.14
C LEU A 437 -2.93 -14.52 -33.90
N TYR A 438 -3.92 -15.16 -33.29
CA TYR A 438 -5.26 -15.26 -33.85
C TYR A 438 -6.33 -15.23 -32.76
N ARG A 439 -7.55 -14.84 -33.14
CA ARG A 439 -8.70 -14.89 -32.24
C ARG A 439 -9.30 -16.29 -32.23
N LEU A 440 -9.40 -16.91 -31.06
CA LEU A 440 -9.90 -18.29 -30.95
C LEU A 440 -11.36 -18.44 -31.39
N ASP A 441 -12.19 -17.42 -31.19
CA ASP A 441 -13.62 -17.46 -31.49
C ASP A 441 -13.93 -17.29 -32.99
N THR A 442 -13.11 -16.54 -33.73
CA THR A 442 -13.30 -16.31 -35.17
C THR A 442 -12.29 -17.02 -36.06
N LEU A 443 -11.22 -17.55 -35.46
CA LEU A 443 -10.02 -18.06 -36.14
C LEU A 443 -9.31 -17.01 -37.02
N ALA A 444 -9.67 -15.73 -36.89
CA ALA A 444 -9.04 -14.66 -37.64
C ALA A 444 -7.65 -14.37 -37.08
N ARG A 445 -6.64 -14.44 -37.93
CA ARG A 445 -5.26 -14.05 -37.58
C ARG A 445 -5.16 -12.53 -37.48
N LEU A 446 -4.39 -12.07 -36.49
CA LEU A 446 -4.04 -10.68 -36.34
C LEU A 446 -3.17 -10.26 -37.54
N PRO A 447 -3.55 -9.23 -38.31
CA PRO A 447 -2.80 -8.84 -39.51
C PRO A 447 -1.33 -8.56 -39.22
N VAL A 448 -0.45 -9.11 -40.05
CA VAL A 448 0.99 -8.80 -39.99
C VAL A 448 1.27 -7.64 -40.94
N THR A 449 1.84 -6.56 -40.41
CA THR A 449 2.13 -5.36 -41.20
C THR A 449 3.15 -5.67 -42.29
N ASN A 450 2.86 -5.24 -43.53
CA ASN A 450 3.66 -5.53 -44.74
C ASN A 450 3.78 -7.02 -45.11
N ASP A 451 2.91 -7.89 -44.60
CA ASP A 451 2.86 -9.29 -45.07
C ASP A 451 2.38 -9.37 -46.52
N THR A 452 3.21 -9.97 -47.37
CA THR A 452 2.93 -10.19 -48.79
C THR A 452 2.38 -11.58 -49.08
N SER A 453 2.47 -12.51 -48.13
CA SER A 453 1.93 -13.87 -48.25
C SER A 453 0.41 -13.90 -48.04
N GLY A 454 -0.12 -12.95 -47.26
CA GLY A 454 -1.53 -12.94 -46.83
C GLY A 454 -1.85 -14.00 -45.76
N GLU A 455 -0.85 -14.73 -45.28
CA GLU A 455 -1.03 -15.74 -44.23
C GLU A 455 -1.17 -15.12 -42.84
N ASN A 456 -0.72 -13.87 -42.65
CA ASN A 456 -0.61 -13.23 -41.34
C ASN A 456 0.19 -14.11 -40.36
N ALA A 457 1.34 -14.59 -40.84
CA ALA A 457 2.27 -15.43 -40.09
C ALA A 457 3.69 -14.90 -40.24
N VAL A 458 4.43 -14.87 -39.14
CA VAL A 458 5.81 -14.39 -39.09
C VAL A 458 6.76 -15.57 -39.16
N LEU A 459 7.65 -15.58 -40.16
CA LEU A 459 8.74 -16.55 -40.26
C LEU A 459 9.84 -16.19 -39.25
N LEU A 460 10.08 -17.06 -38.28
CA LEU A 460 11.16 -16.92 -37.29
C LEU A 460 12.52 -17.36 -37.85
N GLY A 461 12.50 -18.27 -38.82
CA GLY A 461 13.68 -18.73 -39.54
C GLY A 461 13.66 -20.23 -39.79
N GLU A 462 14.77 -20.73 -40.34
CA GLU A 462 15.00 -22.15 -40.54
C GLU A 462 15.68 -22.77 -39.33
N ILE A 463 15.23 -23.96 -38.94
CA ILE A 463 15.84 -24.81 -37.93
C ILE A 463 16.25 -26.14 -38.57
N THR A 464 17.43 -26.64 -38.20
CA THR A 464 17.91 -27.96 -38.61
C THR A 464 17.75 -28.93 -37.45
N LEU A 465 16.93 -29.96 -37.65
CA LEU A 465 16.78 -31.05 -36.69
C LEU A 465 17.78 -32.17 -37.01
N PRO A 466 18.49 -32.70 -35.98
CA PRO A 466 19.58 -33.66 -36.14
C PRO A 466 19.14 -35.05 -36.59
#